data_AF-A0A8T4QGK3-F1
#
_entry.id   AF-A0A8T4QGK3-F1
#
_cell.length_a   1.000
_cell.length_b   1.000
_cell.length_c   1.000
_cell.angle_alpha   90.00
_cell.angle_beta   90.00
_cell.angle_gamma   90.00
#
_symmetry.space_group_name_H-M   'P 1'
#
loop_
_entity.id
_entity.type
_entity.pdbx_description
1 polymer ?
#
loop_
_entity_poly.entity_id
_entity_poly.type
_entity_poly.pdbx_seq_one_letter_code
_entity_poly.pdbx_strand_id
1 'polypeptide(L)'
;MLSKKAIELSLNFIVILIISIIIFGFGVRFIQKLSSQATELQEITTSELDERIGDLVCEGSDRVCVGIDRKTIRRTKFDVFGLKIVNILEGQSFDITVARPSPSGYTISNQPIESDDLLWNPKARSVFIEKNEEKNLGIGVQVPADIVSGAYIFDVRIQTADGKPYSNVQKLYVDVP
;
A
#
# COMPACT_ATOMS: atom_id res chain seq x y z
N MET A 1 58.44 40.52 -7.18
CA MET A 1 57.59 39.77 -8.13
C MET A 1 56.95 38.55 -7.46
N LEU A 2 56.27 38.72 -6.32
CA LEU A 2 55.83 37.59 -5.47
C LEU A 2 54.30 37.45 -5.32
N SER A 3 53.50 38.19 -6.09
CA SER A 3 52.05 38.25 -5.83
C SER A 3 51.17 37.63 -6.90
N LYS A 4 51.64 37.33 -8.12
CA LYS A 4 50.74 36.83 -9.17
C LYS A 4 50.49 35.32 -9.10
N LYS A 5 51.53 34.51 -8.93
CA LYS A 5 51.43 33.04 -8.88
C LYS A 5 50.71 32.51 -7.63
N ALA A 6 50.91 33.15 -6.47
CA ALA A 6 50.25 32.77 -5.23
C ALA A 6 48.75 33.08 -5.25
N ILE A 7 48.37 34.22 -5.85
CA ILE A 7 46.96 34.61 -6.00
C ILE A 7 46.24 33.67 -6.99
N GLU A 8 46.87 33.31 -8.10
CA GLU A 8 46.30 32.40 -9.10
C GLU A 8 46.03 30.99 -8.54
N LEU A 9 46.95 30.47 -7.72
CA LEU A 9 46.77 29.18 -7.05
C LEU A 9 45.58 29.21 -6.06
N SER A 10 45.46 30.28 -5.27
CA SER A 10 44.33 30.45 -4.33
C SER A 10 42.99 30.63 -5.03
N LEU A 11 42.98 31.28 -6.20
CA LEU A 11 41.75 31.53 -6.96
C LEU A 11 41.21 30.24 -7.57
N ASN A 12 42.08 29.42 -8.17
CA ASN A 12 41.68 28.10 -8.68
C ASN A 12 41.17 27.18 -7.56
N PHE A 13 41.80 27.23 -6.37
CA PHE A 13 41.33 26.45 -5.22
C PHE A 13 39.95 26.89 -4.74
N ILE A 14 39.71 28.21 -4.64
CA ILE A 14 38.40 28.76 -4.24
C ILE A 14 37.31 28.37 -5.25
N VAL A 15 37.60 28.45 -6.55
CA VAL A 15 36.64 28.08 -7.61
C VAL A 15 36.26 26.60 -7.50
N ILE A 16 37.24 25.70 -7.30
CA ILE A 16 36.98 24.27 -7.13
C ILE A 16 36.16 23.98 -5.87
N LEU A 17 36.42 24.72 -4.78
CA LEU A 17 35.67 24.58 -3.53
C LEU A 17 34.21 24.99 -3.70
N ILE A 18 33.95 26.10 -4.38
CA ILE A 18 32.59 26.58 -4.67
C ILE A 18 31.84 25.56 -5.55
N ILE A 19 32.50 25.05 -6.61
CA ILE A 19 31.90 24.04 -7.50
C ILE A 19 31.59 22.75 -6.72
N SER A 20 32.50 22.31 -5.84
CA SER A 20 32.29 21.12 -5.01
C SER A 20 31.09 21.25 -4.09
N ILE A 21 30.89 22.41 -3.45
CA ILE A 21 29.73 22.67 -2.59
C ILE A 21 28.43 22.63 -3.39
N ILE A 22 28.41 23.21 -4.59
CA ILE A 22 27.24 23.21 -5.47
C ILE A 22 26.90 21.79 -5.91
N ILE A 23 27.88 21.01 -6.37
CA ILE A 23 27.68 19.62 -6.79
C ILE A 23 27.21 18.77 -5.61
N PHE A 24 27.79 18.94 -4.43
CA PHE A 24 27.37 18.24 -3.22
C PHE A 24 25.93 18.58 -2.84
N GLY A 25 25.56 19.86 -2.90
CA GLY A 25 24.18 20.32 -2.67
C GLY A 25 23.18 19.69 -3.63
N PHE A 26 23.51 19.61 -4.92
CA PHE A 26 22.69 18.90 -5.90
C PHE A 26 22.62 17.39 -5.63
N GLY A 27 23.74 16.78 -5.25
CA GLY A 27 23.82 15.36 -4.91
C GLY A 27 22.91 14.98 -3.73
N VAL A 28 22.96 15.76 -2.64
CA VAL A 28 22.08 15.53 -1.47
C VAL A 28 20.61 15.66 -1.86
N ARG A 29 20.24 16.72 -2.60
CA ARG A 29 18.85 16.93 -3.06
C ARG A 29 18.38 15.80 -3.98
N PHE A 30 19.27 15.27 -4.82
CA PHE A 30 18.96 14.16 -5.72
C PHE A 30 18.75 12.85 -4.95
N ILE A 31 19.60 12.53 -3.97
CA ILE A 31 19.45 11.35 -3.11
C ILE A 31 18.14 11.40 -2.34
N GLN A 32 17.77 12.57 -1.79
CA GLN A 32 16.49 12.74 -1.09
C GLN A 32 15.29 12.44 -1.99
N LYS A 33 15.34 12.83 -3.27
CA LYS A 33 14.28 12.52 -4.24
C LYS A 33 14.22 11.05 -4.64
N LEU A 34 15.35 10.36 -4.68
CA LEU A 34 15.39 8.92 -4.96
C LEU A 34 14.88 8.11 -3.75
N SER A 35 15.22 8.52 -2.53
CA SER A 35 14.78 7.85 -1.32
C SER A 35 13.26 7.92 -1.11
N SER A 36 12.60 8.99 -1.55
CA SER A 36 11.15 9.16 -1.36
C SER A 36 10.27 8.33 -2.32
N GLN A 37 10.84 7.60 -3.28
CA GLN A 37 10.06 6.75 -4.20
C GLN A 37 9.79 5.34 -3.65
N ALA A 38 10.29 4.98 -2.47
CA ALA A 38 10.24 3.61 -1.96
C ALA A 38 9.00 3.26 -1.11
N THR A 39 8.14 4.21 -0.73
CA THR A 39 7.15 4.00 0.36
C THR A 39 5.78 4.62 0.09
N GLU A 40 5.29 4.57 -1.15
CA GLU A 40 3.99 5.16 -1.50
C GLU A 40 2.83 4.59 -0.66
N LEU A 41 2.82 3.29 -0.31
CA LEU A 41 1.77 2.72 0.55
C LEU A 41 1.92 3.06 2.05
N GLN A 42 3.14 3.29 2.54
CA GLN A 42 3.37 3.61 3.97
C GLN A 42 3.00 5.06 4.28
N GLU A 43 3.06 5.95 3.29
CA GLU A 43 2.71 7.36 3.44
C GLU A 43 1.21 7.62 3.27
N ILE A 44 0.46 6.70 2.64
CA ILE A 44 -0.99 6.83 2.44
C ILE A 44 -1.77 6.46 3.71
N THR A 45 -2.62 7.38 4.15
CA THR A 45 -3.54 7.19 5.28
C THR A 45 -4.74 6.32 4.90
N THR A 46 -5.43 5.75 5.90
CA THR A 46 -6.64 4.94 5.64
C THR A 46 -7.76 5.76 5.00
N SER A 47 -7.90 7.05 5.34
CA SER A 47 -8.88 7.94 4.71
C SER A 47 -8.58 8.17 3.22
N GLU A 48 -7.30 8.34 2.86
CA GLU A 48 -6.90 8.48 1.45
C GLU A 48 -7.07 7.17 0.68
N LEU A 49 -6.97 6.01 1.33
CA LEU A 49 -7.36 4.73 0.73
C LEU A 49 -8.86 4.68 0.48
N ASP A 50 -9.67 5.10 1.47
CA ASP A 50 -11.13 5.10 1.38
C ASP A 50 -11.63 6.03 0.25
N GLU A 51 -10.97 7.17 0.03
CA GLU A 51 -11.26 8.10 -1.08
C GLU A 51 -10.93 7.57 -2.48
N ARG A 52 -9.96 6.64 -2.58
CA ARG A 52 -9.55 6.05 -3.87
C ARG A 52 -10.52 4.99 -4.37
N ILE A 53 -11.54 4.68 -3.60
CA ILE A 53 -12.55 3.68 -3.94
C ILE A 53 -13.78 4.42 -4.48
N GLY A 54 -14.30 3.96 -5.61
CA GLY A 54 -15.58 4.46 -6.12
C GLY A 54 -16.78 3.91 -5.35
N ASP A 55 -17.99 4.21 -5.83
CA ASP A 55 -19.21 3.64 -5.26
C ASP A 55 -19.22 2.12 -5.43
N LEU A 56 -19.18 1.40 -4.31
CA LEU A 56 -19.31 -0.05 -4.26
C LEU A 56 -20.79 -0.42 -4.12
N VAL A 57 -21.26 -1.32 -4.98
CA VAL A 57 -22.61 -1.86 -4.93
C VAL A 57 -22.53 -3.33 -4.55
N CYS A 58 -23.15 -3.71 -3.43
CA CYS A 58 -23.30 -5.11 -3.07
C CYS A 58 -24.44 -5.73 -3.88
N GLU A 59 -24.21 -6.92 -4.43
CA GLU A 59 -25.27 -7.64 -5.12
C GLU A 59 -26.23 -8.28 -4.10
N GLY A 60 -27.53 -8.03 -4.27
CA GLY A 60 -28.57 -8.70 -3.49
C GLY A 60 -28.60 -8.35 -2.00
N SER A 61 -28.50 -9.37 -1.14
CA SER A 61 -28.68 -9.28 0.32
C SER A 61 -27.38 -9.36 1.11
N ASP A 62 -26.24 -9.19 0.45
CA ASP A 62 -24.93 -9.35 1.08
C ASP A 62 -24.63 -8.18 2.03
N ARG A 63 -24.30 -8.52 3.27
CA ARG A 63 -23.96 -7.56 4.33
C ARG A 63 -22.53 -7.05 4.21
N VAL A 64 -21.69 -7.77 3.47
CA VAL A 64 -20.31 -7.43 3.18
C VAL A 64 -20.04 -7.81 1.73
N CYS A 65 -19.51 -6.89 0.94
CA CYS A 65 -19.10 -7.16 -0.43
C CYS A 65 -17.78 -6.49 -0.78
N VAL A 66 -17.11 -7.02 -1.79
CA VAL A 66 -15.90 -6.46 -2.38
C VAL A 66 -16.23 -6.06 -3.81
N GLY A 67 -15.93 -4.83 -4.22
CA GLY A 67 -16.33 -4.36 -5.56
C GLY A 67 -15.58 -5.07 -6.70
N ILE A 68 -14.26 -5.16 -6.58
CA ILE A 68 -13.40 -5.93 -7.49
C ILE A 68 -12.51 -6.78 -6.60
N ASP A 69 -12.74 -8.09 -6.58
CA ASP A 69 -11.99 -9.04 -5.77
C ASP A 69 -10.66 -9.47 -6.41
N ARG A 70 -10.47 -9.23 -7.71
CA ARG A 70 -9.26 -9.60 -8.45
C ARG A 70 -8.67 -8.43 -9.24
N LYS A 71 -7.41 -8.10 -8.97
CA LYS A 71 -6.69 -7.01 -9.65
C LYS A 71 -5.32 -7.45 -10.14
N THR A 72 -4.98 -7.03 -11.35
CA THR A 72 -3.62 -7.20 -11.88
C THR A 72 -2.77 -5.98 -11.51
N ILE A 73 -1.77 -6.17 -10.65
CA ILE A 73 -0.91 -5.09 -10.16
C ILE A 73 0.52 -5.36 -10.64
N ARG A 74 1.11 -4.40 -11.36
CA ARG A 74 2.49 -4.50 -11.83
C ARG A 74 3.47 -4.34 -10.67
N ARG A 75 4.65 -4.92 -10.79
CA ARG A 75 5.79 -4.66 -9.90
C ARG A 75 6.01 -3.17 -9.71
N THR A 76 6.40 -2.79 -8.49
CA THR A 76 6.59 -1.42 -8.00
C THR A 76 5.36 -0.53 -8.06
N LYS A 77 4.18 -1.08 -8.34
CA LYS A 77 2.91 -0.37 -8.29
C LYS A 77 2.09 -0.82 -7.09
N PHE A 78 1.12 0.01 -6.75
CA PHE A 78 0.12 -0.29 -5.76
C PHE A 78 -1.27 -0.08 -6.36
N ASP A 79 -2.26 -0.73 -5.78
CA ASP A 79 -3.67 -0.53 -6.09
C ASP A 79 -4.50 -0.73 -4.81
N VAL A 80 -5.77 -0.31 -4.83
CA VAL A 80 -6.68 -0.33 -3.68
C VAL A 80 -7.89 -1.21 -3.97
N PHE A 81 -8.18 -2.15 -3.09
CA PHE A 81 -9.41 -2.91 -3.07
C PHE A 81 -10.47 -2.19 -2.26
N GLY A 82 -11.70 -2.20 -2.76
CA GLY A 82 -12.86 -1.64 -2.08
C GLY A 82 -13.66 -2.72 -1.35
N LEU A 83 -13.83 -2.56 -0.05
CA LEU A 83 -14.69 -3.36 0.82
C LEU A 83 -15.89 -2.49 1.25
N LYS A 84 -17.09 -3.03 1.17
CA LYS A 84 -18.30 -2.39 1.70
C LYS A 84 -18.89 -3.24 2.80
N ILE A 85 -19.24 -2.62 3.92
CA ILE A 85 -19.88 -3.26 5.07
C ILE A 85 -21.20 -2.54 5.32
N VAL A 86 -22.30 -3.29 5.33
CA VAL A 86 -23.65 -2.81 5.65
C VAL A 86 -24.04 -3.40 7.01
N ASN A 87 -24.26 -2.54 8.02
CA ASN A 87 -24.65 -3.00 9.34
C ASN A 87 -26.17 -3.14 9.43
N ILE A 88 -26.66 -4.37 9.58
CA ILE A 88 -28.09 -4.65 9.79
C ILE A 88 -28.45 -4.93 11.26
N LEU A 89 -27.45 -4.92 12.14
CA LEU A 89 -27.59 -5.10 13.58
C LEU A 89 -27.67 -3.74 14.28
N GLU A 90 -27.77 -3.73 15.60
CA GLU A 90 -27.62 -2.48 16.36
C GLU A 90 -26.25 -1.83 16.11
N GLY A 91 -26.15 -0.52 16.34
CA GLY A 91 -24.93 0.24 16.14
C GLY A 91 -23.76 -0.35 16.93
N GLN A 92 -22.68 -0.74 16.23
CA GLN A 92 -21.55 -1.44 16.84
C GLN A 92 -20.26 -1.22 16.06
N SER A 93 -19.14 -1.57 16.71
CA SER A 93 -17.83 -1.63 16.06
C SER A 93 -17.63 -2.94 15.32
N PHE A 94 -16.99 -2.84 14.16
CA PHE A 94 -16.55 -3.96 13.34
C PHE A 94 -15.04 -3.96 13.26
N ASP A 95 -14.43 -5.09 13.58
CA ASP A 95 -13.00 -5.32 13.45
C ASP A 95 -12.71 -6.03 12.12
N ILE A 96 -12.00 -5.33 11.24
CA ILE A 96 -11.60 -5.82 9.93
C ILE A 96 -10.13 -6.22 10.02
N THR A 97 -9.83 -7.47 9.70
CA THR A 97 -8.46 -8.01 9.65
C THR A 97 -8.15 -8.55 8.27
N VAL A 98 -7.03 -8.12 7.68
CA VAL A 98 -6.52 -8.59 6.40
C VAL A 98 -5.28 -9.42 6.66
N ALA A 99 -5.33 -10.70 6.30
CA ALA A 99 -4.25 -11.65 6.54
C ALA A 99 -3.98 -12.53 5.31
N ARG A 100 -2.80 -13.15 5.29
CA ARG A 100 -2.44 -14.15 4.28
C ARG A 100 -3.00 -15.53 4.67
N PRO A 101 -3.65 -16.26 3.74
CA PRO A 101 -3.85 -17.69 3.91
C PRO A 101 -2.52 -18.45 3.73
N SER A 102 -2.49 -19.73 4.08
CA SER A 102 -1.40 -20.66 3.72
C SER A 102 -1.98 -21.73 2.78
N PRO A 103 -1.52 -21.82 1.52
CA PRO A 103 -0.49 -20.99 0.88
C PRO A 103 -0.95 -19.55 0.62
N SER A 104 -0.01 -18.60 0.57
CA SER A 104 -0.24 -17.17 0.34
C SER A 104 -0.61 -16.84 -1.10
N GLY A 105 -0.36 -17.77 -2.03
CA GLY A 105 -0.69 -17.64 -3.45
C GLY A 105 -0.17 -18.80 -4.28
N TYR A 106 -0.23 -18.65 -5.60
CA TYR A 106 0.29 -19.62 -6.57
C TYR A 106 1.03 -18.89 -7.70
N THR A 107 2.16 -19.45 -8.13
CA THR A 107 2.89 -18.94 -9.30
C THR A 107 2.12 -19.21 -10.60
N ILE A 108 2.57 -18.62 -11.72
CA ILE A 108 2.03 -18.94 -13.06
C ILE A 108 2.16 -20.44 -13.38
N SER A 109 3.19 -21.11 -12.86
CA SER A 109 3.40 -22.56 -12.99
C SER A 109 2.62 -23.39 -11.96
N ASN A 110 1.66 -22.78 -11.27
CA ASN A 110 0.79 -23.40 -10.27
C ASN A 110 1.55 -24.01 -9.07
N GLN A 111 2.71 -23.45 -8.72
CA GLN A 111 3.45 -23.81 -7.52
C GLN A 111 2.98 -22.94 -6.34
N PRO A 112 2.79 -23.51 -5.14
CA PRO A 112 2.36 -22.74 -3.98
C PRO A 112 3.44 -21.73 -3.57
N ILE A 113 2.99 -20.53 -3.21
CA ILE A 113 3.82 -19.48 -2.63
C ILE A 113 3.52 -19.47 -1.13
N GLU A 114 4.43 -19.98 -0.33
CA GLU A 114 4.22 -20.11 1.12
C GLU A 114 4.33 -18.75 1.85
N SER A 115 5.28 -17.92 1.44
CA SER A 115 5.51 -16.59 1.99
C SER A 115 5.85 -15.62 0.87
N ASP A 116 5.42 -14.38 1.02
CA ASP A 116 5.69 -13.30 0.09
C ASP A 116 5.91 -11.99 0.81
N ASP A 117 6.55 -11.05 0.12
CA ASP A 117 6.92 -9.73 0.65
C ASP A 117 5.95 -8.63 0.18
N LEU A 118 4.74 -8.96 -0.30
CA LEU A 118 3.78 -7.90 -0.65
C LEU A 118 3.42 -7.11 0.60
N LEU A 119 3.28 -5.80 0.41
CA LEU A 119 2.90 -4.88 1.46
C LEU A 119 1.40 -4.59 1.33
N TRP A 120 0.67 -4.62 2.44
CA TRP A 120 -0.74 -4.23 2.46
C TRP A 120 -1.07 -3.36 3.68
N ASN A 121 -2.05 -2.48 3.51
CA ASN A 121 -2.53 -1.56 4.54
C ASN A 121 -4.04 -1.31 4.36
N PRO A 122 -4.86 -1.32 5.41
CA PRO A 122 -4.55 -1.70 6.80
C PRO A 122 -4.43 -3.21 7.01
N LYS A 123 -3.55 -3.62 7.96
CA LYS A 123 -3.49 -5.01 8.45
C LYS A 123 -4.71 -5.35 9.30
N ALA A 124 -5.10 -4.41 10.17
CA ALA A 124 -6.32 -4.45 10.93
C ALA A 124 -6.84 -3.03 11.13
N ARG A 125 -8.17 -2.86 11.18
CA ARG A 125 -8.81 -1.61 11.59
C ARG A 125 -10.17 -1.89 12.23
N SER A 126 -10.59 -1.00 13.12
CA SER A 126 -11.93 -1.02 13.70
C SER A 126 -12.73 0.17 13.21
N VAL A 127 -14.02 -0.03 12.90
CA VAL A 127 -14.93 1.03 12.47
C VAL A 127 -16.29 0.86 13.14
N PHE A 128 -16.83 1.95 13.66
CA PHE A 128 -18.20 1.97 14.17
C PHE A 128 -19.17 2.26 13.02
N ILE A 129 -20.23 1.46 12.92
CA ILE A 129 -21.28 1.60 11.90
C ILE A 129 -22.62 1.57 12.60
N GLU A 130 -23.44 2.61 12.43
CA GLU A 130 -24.78 2.65 12.99
C GLU A 130 -25.70 1.61 12.33
N LYS A 131 -26.84 1.35 12.97
CA LYS A 131 -27.85 0.44 12.42
C LYS A 131 -28.38 0.95 11.08
N ASN A 132 -28.40 0.07 10.08
CA ASN A 132 -28.76 0.35 8.69
C ASN A 132 -27.84 1.36 7.98
N GLU A 133 -26.65 1.63 8.52
CA GLU A 133 -25.62 2.38 7.81
C GLU A 133 -24.66 1.45 7.06
N GLU A 134 -23.96 2.05 6.11
CA GLU A 134 -22.91 1.41 5.34
C GLU A 134 -21.59 2.20 5.40
N LYS A 135 -20.47 1.48 5.30
CA LYS A 135 -19.13 2.06 5.18
C LYS A 135 -18.37 1.40 4.04
N ASN A 136 -17.74 2.25 3.23
CA ASN A 136 -16.77 1.85 2.21
C ASN A 136 -15.37 1.98 2.80
N LEU A 137 -14.53 0.99 2.50
CA LEU A 137 -13.32 0.69 3.23
C LEU A 137 -12.23 0.23 2.25
N GLY A 138 -11.10 0.94 2.19
CA GLY A 138 -9.97 0.66 1.31
C GLY A 138 -8.94 -0.28 1.90
N ILE A 139 -8.47 -1.21 1.07
CA ILE A 139 -7.35 -2.09 1.36
C ILE A 139 -6.33 -1.90 0.25
N GLY A 140 -5.27 -1.14 0.54
CA GLY A 140 -4.16 -0.93 -0.37
C GLY A 140 -3.21 -2.13 -0.38
N VAL A 141 -2.78 -2.53 -1.56
CA VAL A 141 -1.76 -3.56 -1.76
C VAL A 141 -0.68 -3.02 -2.69
N GLN A 142 0.58 -3.14 -2.28
CA GLN A 142 1.75 -2.75 -3.04
C GLN A 142 2.58 -3.98 -3.38
N VAL A 143 3.02 -4.03 -4.64
CA VAL A 143 3.80 -5.12 -5.20
C VAL A 143 5.28 -4.70 -5.27
N PRO A 144 6.19 -5.35 -4.54
CA PRO A 144 7.64 -5.10 -4.62
C PRO A 144 8.24 -5.36 -6.01
N ALA A 145 9.49 -4.94 -6.21
CA ALA A 145 10.19 -5.10 -7.48
C ALA A 145 10.65 -6.55 -7.75
N ASP A 146 10.96 -7.28 -6.69
CA ASP A 146 11.58 -8.61 -6.68
C ASP A 146 10.57 -9.75 -6.53
N ILE A 147 9.27 -9.43 -6.56
CA ILE A 147 8.22 -10.42 -6.39
C ILE A 147 8.11 -11.36 -7.61
N VAL A 148 7.81 -12.63 -7.33
CA VAL A 148 7.55 -13.66 -8.33
C VAL A 148 6.21 -13.39 -9.04
N SER A 149 6.12 -13.68 -10.34
CA SER A 149 4.83 -13.59 -11.04
C SER A 149 3.88 -14.71 -10.58
N GLY A 150 2.63 -14.35 -10.33
CA GLY A 150 1.64 -15.29 -9.79
C GLY A 150 0.38 -14.59 -9.29
N ALA A 151 -0.54 -15.39 -8.75
CA ALA A 151 -1.76 -14.92 -8.11
C ALA A 151 -1.60 -15.03 -6.59
N TYR A 152 -1.65 -13.89 -5.92
CA TYR A 152 -1.53 -13.76 -4.46
C TYR A 152 -2.92 -13.61 -3.83
N ILE A 153 -3.13 -14.21 -2.66
CA ILE A 153 -4.45 -14.27 -2.00
C ILE A 153 -4.39 -13.54 -0.66
N PHE A 154 -5.42 -12.75 -0.36
CA PHE A 154 -5.63 -12.15 0.96
C PHE A 154 -6.99 -12.57 1.49
N ASP A 155 -7.04 -12.96 2.76
CA ASP A 155 -8.26 -13.22 3.50
C ASP A 155 -8.64 -11.97 4.30
N VAL A 156 -9.84 -11.44 4.02
CA VAL A 156 -10.43 -10.33 4.77
C VAL A 156 -11.51 -10.90 5.68
N ARG A 157 -11.29 -10.74 7.00
CA ARG A 157 -12.20 -11.20 8.05
C ARG A 157 -12.85 -9.99 8.71
N ILE A 158 -14.17 -10.03 8.87
CA ILE A 158 -14.95 -8.99 9.54
C ILE A 158 -15.58 -9.62 10.77
N GLN A 159 -15.26 -9.08 11.95
CA GLN A 159 -15.81 -9.52 13.23
C GLN A 159 -16.61 -8.39 13.87
N THR A 160 -17.68 -8.75 14.59
CA THR A 160 -18.41 -7.81 15.46
C THR A 160 -17.63 -7.52 16.72
N ALA A 161 -18.02 -6.50 17.50
CA ALA A 161 -17.41 -6.16 18.78
C ALA A 161 -17.31 -7.36 19.76
N ASP A 162 -18.24 -8.32 19.68
CA ASP A 162 -18.24 -9.56 20.48
C ASP A 162 -17.23 -10.63 19.97
N GLY A 163 -16.43 -10.32 18.95
CA GLY A 163 -15.47 -11.23 18.31
C GLY A 163 -16.07 -12.27 17.36
N LYS A 164 -17.39 -12.28 17.17
CA LYS A 164 -18.09 -13.21 16.27
C LYS A 164 -17.88 -12.80 14.80
N PRO A 165 -17.73 -13.76 13.87
CA PRO A 165 -17.66 -13.44 12.45
C PRO A 165 -18.97 -12.82 11.97
N TYR A 166 -18.90 -11.66 11.34
CA TYR A 166 -20.07 -10.96 10.80
C TYR A 166 -20.50 -11.50 9.42
N SER A 167 -19.53 -11.90 8.62
CA SER A 167 -19.73 -12.52 7.31
C SER A 167 -18.74 -13.66 7.08
N ASN A 168 -18.91 -14.36 5.96
CA ASN A 168 -17.87 -15.23 5.43
C ASN A 168 -16.58 -14.44 5.13
N VAL A 169 -15.45 -15.15 5.09
CA VAL A 169 -14.15 -14.57 4.74
C VAL A 169 -14.20 -14.14 3.28
N GLN A 170 -13.92 -12.86 3.03
CA GLN A 170 -13.81 -12.32 1.68
C GLN A 170 -12.39 -12.54 1.18
N LYS A 171 -12.24 -13.01 -0.06
CA LYS A 171 -10.93 -13.26 -0.67
C LYS A 171 -10.60 -12.17 -1.67
N LEU A 172 -9.39 -11.63 -1.58
CA LEU A 172 -8.83 -10.72 -2.57
C LEU A 172 -7.69 -11.41 -3.32
N TYR A 173 -7.61 -11.17 -4.62
CA TYR A 173 -6.65 -11.76 -5.53
C TYR A 173 -5.83 -10.66 -6.19
N VAL A 174 -4.52 -10.76 -6.07
CA VAL A 174 -3.57 -9.86 -6.74
C VAL A 174 -2.78 -10.68 -7.75
N ASP A 175 -3.04 -10.45 -9.03
CA ASP A 175 -2.24 -11.04 -10.11
C ASP A 175 -1.03 -10.15 -10.40
N VAL A 176 0.16 -10.72 -10.27
CA VAL A 176 1.42 -10.07 -10.67
C VAL A 176 1.88 -10.67 -12.00
N PRO A 177 1.95 -9.88 -13.09
CA PRO A 177 2.40 -10.34 -14.39
C PRO A 177 3.91 -10.63 -14.41
#